data_AF-A0A7K2U5B7-F1
#
_entry.id   AF-A0A7K2U5B7-F1
#
_cell.length_a   1.000
_cell.length_b   1.000
_cell.length_c   1.000
_cell.angle_alpha   90.00
_cell.angle_beta   90.00
_cell.angle_gamma   90.00
#
_symmetry.space_group_name_H-M   'P 1'
#
loop_
_entity.id
_entity.type
_entity.pdbx_description
1 polymer ?
#
loop_
_entity_poly.entity_id
_entity_poly.type
_entity_poly.pdbx_seq_one_letter_code
_entity_poly.pdbx_strand_id
1 'polypeptide(L)' 'MILTVTLNAALDVTCNVDALVPYGSHRVDRPFSRAGGKGVEAARVLSALGAPAAVPYPLAGDFDVGLHEQFRTSVAEK' A
#
# COMPACT_ATOMS: atom_id res chain seq x y z
N MET A 1 14.67 13.57 -8.22
CA MET A 1 14.19 12.59 -7.23
C MET A 1 13.32 13.32 -6.23
N ILE A 2 12.09 12.84 -6.00
CA ILE A 2 11.11 13.43 -5.07
C ILE A 2 10.97 12.51 -3.85
N LEU A 3 10.94 13.08 -2.65
CA LEU A 3 10.74 12.33 -1.42
C LEU A 3 9.32 12.55 -0.90
N THR A 4 8.58 11.46 -0.66
CA THR A 4 7.26 11.52 -0.02
C THR A 4 7.31 10.73 1.28
N VAL A 5 6.89 11.31 2.40
CA VAL A 5 7.00 10.65 3.71
C VAL A 5 5.65 10.06 4.12
N THR A 6 5.63 8.81 4.58
CA THR A 6 4.45 8.18 5.18
C THR A 6 4.78 7.77 6.61
N LEU A 7 4.41 8.59 7.59
CA LEU A 7 4.68 8.29 9.01
C LEU A 7 3.81 7.16 9.58
N ASN A 8 2.66 6.91 8.95
CA ASN A 8 1.74 5.87 9.33
C ASN A 8 1.42 5.02 8.10
N ALA A 9 2.38 4.17 7.71
CA ALA A 9 2.17 3.22 6.62
C ALA A 9 1.10 2.21 7.01
N ALA A 10 0.29 1.82 6.03
CA ALA A 10 -0.85 0.93 6.27
C ALA A 10 -0.84 -0.21 5.26
N LEU A 11 -1.36 -1.37 5.63
CA LEU A 11 -1.73 -2.40 4.68
C LEU A 11 -3.21 -2.25 4.37
N ASP A 12 -3.53 -1.72 3.19
CA ASP A 12 -4.91 -1.53 2.76
C ASP A 12 -5.46 -2.88 2.30
N VAL A 13 -6.48 -3.38 3.00
CA VAL A 13 -7.17 -4.63 2.65
C VAL A 13 -8.53 -4.29 2.06
N THR A 14 -8.73 -4.68 0.80
CA THR A 14 -10.00 -4.51 0.10
C THR A 14 -10.73 -5.85 0.03
N CYS A 15 -11.96 -5.86 0.56
CA CYS A 15 -12.85 -7.01 0.55
C CYS A 15 -14.05 -6.73 -0.36
N ASN A 16 -14.26 -7.57 -1.37
CA ASN A 16 -15.45 -7.49 -2.22
C ASN A 16 -16.56 -8.37 -1.63
N VAL A 17 -17.77 -7.81 -1.58
CA VAL A 17 -19.00 -8.47 -1.11
C VAL A 17 -20.16 -8.05 -2.01
N ASP A 18 -21.14 -8.92 -2.20
CA ASP A 18 -22.29 -8.64 -3.08
C ASP A 18 -23.15 -7.47 -2.57
N ALA A 19 -23.31 -7.38 -1.25
CA ALA A 19 -24.01 -6.29 -0.58
C ALA A 19 -23.47 -6.06 0.83
N LEU A 20 -23.39 -4.79 1.24
CA LEU A 20 -23.07 -4.42 2.61
C LEU A 20 -24.36 -4.45 3.45
N VAL A 21 -24.44 -5.38 4.39
CA VAL A 21 -25.62 -5.59 5.25
C VAL A 21 -25.21 -5.28 6.68
N PRO A 22 -25.70 -4.18 7.28
CA PRO A 22 -25.40 -3.83 8.67
C PRO A 22 -25.72 -4.98 9.62
N TYR A 23 -24.82 -5.20 10.59
CA TYR A 23 -24.93 -6.27 11.60
C TYR A 23 -24.93 -7.71 11.05
N GLY A 24 -24.73 -7.90 9.74
CA GLY A 24 -24.55 -9.19 9.11
C GLY A 24 -23.08 -9.63 9.06
N SER A 25 -22.87 -10.93 8.84
CA SER A 25 -21.55 -11.49 8.53
C SER A 25 -21.39 -11.66 7.03
N HIS A 26 -20.23 -11.27 6.49
CA HIS A 26 -19.91 -11.39 5.06
C HIS A 26 -18.84 -12.44 4.84
N ARG A 27 -19.05 -13.33 3.86
CA ARG A 27 -18.00 -14.21 3.35
C ARG A 27 -17.24 -13.45 2.27
N VAL A 28 -15.94 -13.29 2.46
CA VAL A 28 -15.03 -12.66 1.49
C VAL A 28 -14.21 -13.78 0.86
N ASP A 29 -14.24 -13.86 -0.47
CA ASP A 29 -13.64 -14.98 -1.18
C ASP A 29 -12.11 -14.84 -1.25
N ARG A 30 -11.63 -13.75 -1.86
CA ARG A 30 -10.20 -13.38 -1.90
C ARG A 30 -10.03 -11.89 -1.62
N PRO A 31 -9.62 -11.51 -0.40
CA PRO A 31 -9.27 -10.12 -0.13
C PRO A 31 -7.99 -9.76 -0.89
N PHE A 32 -7.93 -8.53 -1.39
CA PHE A 32 -6.72 -7.98 -2.01
C PHE A 32 -6.05 -7.04 -1.02
N SER A 33 -4.76 -7.24 -0.75
CA SER A 33 -3.97 -6.35 0.08
C SER A 33 -2.98 -5.55 -0.76
N ARG A 34 -2.77 -4.30 -0.37
CA ARG A 34 -1.74 -3.45 -0.95
C ARG A 34 -1.13 -2.53 0.10
N ALA A 35 0.18 -2.31 0.03
CA ALA A 35 0.85 -1.26 0.79
C ALA A 35 0.21 0.11 0.51
N GLY A 36 -0.18 0.78 1.57
CA GLY A 36 -0.90 2.04 1.56
C GLY A 36 -0.24 3.09 2.44
N GLY A 37 -0.92 4.23 2.51
CA GLY A 37 -0.44 5.45 3.14
C GLY A 37 -0.19 6.55 2.13
N LYS A 38 -0.41 7.80 2.56
CA LYS A 38 -0.52 8.93 1.63
C LYS A 38 0.74 9.18 0.81
N GLY A 39 1.93 9.05 1.40
CA GLY A 39 3.18 9.19 0.66
C GLY A 39 3.41 8.03 -0.31
N VAL A 40 3.01 6.80 0.05
CA VAL A 40 3.04 5.64 -0.86
C VAL A 40 2.19 5.90 -2.10
N GLU A 41 0.93 6.33 -1.92
CA GLU A 41 0.03 6.62 -3.04
C GLU A 41 0.52 7.81 -3.88
N ALA A 42 1.06 8.86 -3.25
CA ALA A 42 1.67 9.98 -3.98
C ALA A 42 2.86 9.53 -4.82
N ALA A 43 3.74 8.68 -4.29
CA ALA A 43 4.88 8.14 -5.04
C ALA A 43 4.47 7.22 -6.18
N ARG A 44 3.40 6.43 -6.02
CA ARG A 44 2.82 5.65 -7.13
C ARG A 44 2.39 6.55 -8.28
N VAL A 45 1.70 7.66 -7.98
CA VAL A 45 1.29 8.64 -9.00
C VAL A 45 2.51 9.28 -9.65
N LEU A 46 3.51 9.71 -8.87
CA LEU A 46 4.75 10.27 -9.40
C LEU A 46 5.48 9.29 -10.34
N SER A 47 5.58 8.03 -9.94
CA SER A 47 6.19 6.97 -10.74
C SER A 47 5.41 6.73 -12.05
N ALA A 48 4.08 6.69 -12.01
CA ALA A 48 3.24 6.56 -13.20
C ALA A 48 3.40 7.75 -14.17
N LEU A 49 3.75 8.93 -13.66
CA LEU A 49 4.05 10.14 -14.45
C LEU A 49 5.52 10.22 -14.89
N GLY A 50 6.34 9.20 -14.62
CA GLY A 50 7.76 9.16 -14.99
C GLY A 50 8.69 9.96 -14.08
N ALA A 51 8.22 10.41 -12.91
CA ALA A 51 9.04 11.12 -11.93
C ALA A 51 9.64 10.14 -10.91
N PRO A 52 10.98 10.13 -10.72
CA PRO A 52 11.61 9.29 -9.71
C PRO A 52 11.20 9.70 -8.30
N ALA A 53 10.64 8.77 -7.53
CA ALA A 53 10.15 9.00 -6.18
C ALA A 53 10.68 7.95 -5.19
N ALA A 54 10.90 8.36 -3.94
CA ALA A 54 11.27 7.50 -2.82
C ALA A 54 10.34 7.73 -1.63
N VAL A 55 10.04 6.68 -0.87
CA VAL A 55 9.07 6.72 0.24
C VAL A 55 9.67 6.13 1.52
N PRO A 56 10.24 6.94 2.42
CA PRO A 56 10.54 6.48 3.76
C PRO A 56 9.26 6.33 4.57
N TYR A 57 9.17 5.24 5.32
CA TYR A 57 8.11 4.96 6.26
C TYR A 57 8.64 4.09 7.41
N PRO A 58 8.15 4.28 8.65
CA PRO A 58 8.40 3.33 9.72
C PRO A 58 7.54 2.07 9.50
N LEU A 59 8.09 0.92 9.84
CA LEU A 59 7.43 -0.38 9.75
C LEU A 59 7.79 -1.20 11.00
N ALA A 60 6.79 -1.75 11.70
CA ALA A 60 6.98 -2.53 12.93
C ALA A 60 5.87 -3.57 13.12
N GLY A 61 6.22 -4.77 13.60
CA GLY A 61 5.33 -5.93 13.68
C GLY A 61 5.81 -7.14 12.86
N ASP A 62 4.94 -8.14 12.74
CA ASP A 62 5.23 -9.40 12.04
C ASP A 62 5.01 -9.23 10.53
N PHE A 63 6.09 -9.00 9.79
CA PHE A 63 6.09 -8.93 8.32
C PHE A 63 6.74 -10.18 7.74
N ASP A 64 6.05 -10.81 6.80
CA ASP A 64 6.68 -11.80 5.93
C ASP A 64 7.29 -11.12 4.68
N VAL A 65 7.96 -11.93 3.86
CA VAL A 65 8.60 -11.46 2.62
C VAL A 65 7.56 -10.87 1.65
N GLY A 66 6.36 -11.45 1.59
CA GLY A 66 5.31 -10.98 0.69
C GLY A 66 4.84 -9.57 1.05
N LEU A 67 4.63 -9.32 2.34
CA LEU A 67 4.22 -8.03 2.85
C LEU A 67 5.34 -6.99 2.72
N HIS A 68 6.59 -7.38 2.99
CA HIS A 68 7.75 -6.51 2.76
C HIS A 68 7.86 -6.08 1.28
N GLU A 69 7.66 -7.00 0.33
CA GLU A 69 7.68 -6.67 -1.11
C GLU A 69 6.58 -5.68 -1.51
N GLN A 70 5.41 -5.72 -0.86
CA GLN A 70 4.37 -4.73 -1.16
C GLN A 70 4.79 -3.31 -0.80
N PHE A 71 5.56 -3.15 0.27
CA PHE A 71 6.08 -1.86 0.72
C PHE A 71 7.41 -1.48 0.04
N ARG A 72 8.06 -2.42 -0.65
CA ARG A 72 9.35 -2.17 -1.30
C ARG A 72 9.19 -1.14 -2.41
N THR A 73 9.84 0.01 -2.24
CA THR A 73 9.93 1.03 -3.29
C THR A 73 11.27 0.89 -4.00
N SER A 74 11.24 0.57 -5.29
CA SER A 74 12.44 0.65 -6.14
C SER A 74 12.61 2.08 -6.66
N VAL A 75 13.76 2.68 -6.40
CA VAL A 75 14.16 3.89 -7.11
C VAL A 75 14.64 3.43 -8.49
N ALA A 76 13.93 3.81 -9.54
CA ALA A 76 14.43 3.61 -10.90
C ALA A 76 15.71 4.44 -11.04
N GLU A 77 16.87 3.78 -11.14
CA GLU A 77 18.09 4.43 -11.60
C GLU A 77 17.90 4.81 -13.07
N LYS A 78 18.41 5.99 -13.42
CA LYS A 78 18.28 6.57 -14.74
C LYS A 78 19.18 5.88 -15.75
#